data_AF-V5HWK9-F1
#
_entry.id   AF-V5HWK9-F1
#
_cell.length_a   1.000
_cell.length_b   1.000
_cell.length_c   1.000
_cell.angle_alpha   90.00
_cell.angle_beta   90.00
_cell.angle_gamma   90.00
#
_symmetry.space_group_name_H-M   'P 1'
#
loop_
_entity.id
_entity.type
_entity.pdbx_description
1 polymer ?
#
loop_
_entity_poly.entity_id
_entity_poly.type
_entity_poly.pdbx_seq_one_letter_code
_entity_poly.pdbx_strand_id
1 'polypeptide(L)'
;YYTSKPETIEHVFLECWDGVFLWDVLQRTLKKDFPLDEHGIRFLPVETDGDVPVDCVMLLGLHSIWRCRMAVRHAEQDAREARDYFRESIISFVETYKAQQSVPEWLPCIEG
;
A
#
# COMPACT_ATOMS: atom_id res chain seq x y z
N TYR A 1 -24.42 1.85 20.92
CA TYR A 1 -24.81 2.72 19.79
C TYR A 1 -23.57 3.00 18.95
N TYR A 2 -23.18 2.07 18.09
CA TYR A 2 -22.11 2.31 17.11
C TYR A 2 -22.73 3.09 15.96
N THR A 3 -22.47 4.39 15.92
CA THR A 3 -23.02 5.28 14.91
C THR A 3 -22.59 4.84 13.52
N SER A 4 -23.55 4.71 12.61
CA SER A 4 -23.43 4.50 11.17
C SER A 4 -22.77 5.68 10.45
N LYS A 5 -21.63 6.18 10.96
CA LYS A 5 -20.85 7.17 10.25
C LYS A 5 -20.16 6.47 9.07
N PRO A 6 -20.24 7.04 7.86
CA PRO A 6 -19.43 6.55 6.75
C PRO A 6 -17.95 6.65 7.14
N GLU A 7 -17.21 5.60 6.86
CA GLU A 7 -15.77 5.59 7.10
C GLU A 7 -15.11 6.59 6.16
N THR A 8 -14.20 7.39 6.69
CA THR A 8 -13.43 8.37 5.93
C THR A 8 -12.04 7.83 5.62
N ILE A 9 -11.30 8.52 4.75
CA ILE A 9 -9.91 8.17 4.41
C ILE A 9 -9.07 8.10 5.68
N GLU A 10 -9.28 9.01 6.62
CA GLU A 10 -8.58 9.05 7.91
C GLU A 10 -8.86 7.80 8.74
N HIS A 11 -10.14 7.41 8.90
CA HIS A 11 -10.51 6.20 9.63
C HIS A 11 -9.92 4.92 9.01
N VAL A 12 -9.72 4.89 7.69
CA VAL A 12 -9.19 3.72 6.98
C VAL A 12 -7.68 3.65 7.05
N PHE A 13 -7.01 4.78 6.80
CA PHE A 13 -5.58 4.82 6.48
C PHE A 13 -4.71 5.51 7.53
N LEU A 14 -5.27 6.44 8.32
CA LEU A 14 -4.50 7.23 9.31
C LEU A 14 -4.74 6.75 10.75
N GLU A 15 -5.94 6.29 11.07
CA GLU A 15 -6.29 5.84 12.43
C GLU A 15 -5.94 4.36 12.68
N CYS A 16 -5.46 3.66 11.65
CA CYS A 16 -4.98 2.27 11.75
C CYS A 16 -3.47 2.25 12.06
N TRP A 17 -3.10 1.66 13.20
CA TRP A 17 -1.69 1.49 13.61
C TRP A 17 -0.84 0.75 12.55
N ASP A 18 -1.40 -0.29 11.94
CA ASP A 18 -0.72 -1.04 10.87
C ASP A 18 -0.53 -0.20 9.61
N GLY A 19 -1.47 0.71 9.32
CA GLY A 19 -1.37 1.65 8.21
C GLY A 19 -0.25 2.66 8.38
N VAL A 20 -0.16 3.28 9.57
CA VAL A 20 0.92 4.23 9.91
C VAL A 20 2.29 3.57 9.82
N PHE A 21 2.44 2.34 10.36
CA PHE A 21 3.71 1.63 10.33
C PHE A 21 4.12 1.25 8.90
N LEU A 22 3.20 0.67 8.11
CA LEU A 22 3.50 0.31 6.71
C LEU A 22 3.93 1.55 5.90
N TRP A 23 3.25 2.68 6.12
CA TRP A 23 3.54 3.90 5.39
C TRP A 23 4.87 4.54 5.78
N ASP A 24 5.20 4.59 7.08
CA ASP A 24 6.51 5.06 7.56
C ASP A 24 7.66 4.22 6.98
N VAL A 25 7.48 2.89 6.92
CA VAL A 25 8.45 1.99 6.28
C VAL A 25 8.56 2.28 4.77
N LEU A 26 7.45 2.48 4.07
CA LEU A 26 7.44 2.78 2.62
C LEU A 26 8.14 4.11 2.30
N GLN A 27 7.82 5.18 3.03
CA GLN A 27 8.45 6.50 2.87
C GLN A 27 9.97 6.41 3.02
N ARG A 28 10.45 5.74 4.08
CA ARG A 28 11.88 5.57 4.36
C ARG A 28 12.58 4.71 3.31
N THR A 29 11.92 3.67 2.84
CA THR A 29 12.45 2.75 1.83
C THR A 29 12.60 3.44 0.47
N LEU A 30 11.58 4.20 0.06
CA LEU A 30 11.55 4.89 -1.23
C LEU A 30 12.25 6.25 -1.20
N LYS A 31 12.63 6.74 -0.01
CA LYS A 31 13.23 8.07 0.21
C LYS A 31 12.38 9.19 -0.42
N LYS A 32 11.06 9.02 -0.39
CA LYS A 32 10.07 9.96 -0.91
C LYS A 32 9.12 10.32 0.24
N ASP A 33 8.79 11.60 0.32
CA ASP A 33 7.82 12.08 1.30
C ASP A 33 6.41 11.82 0.77
N PHE A 34 5.60 11.14 1.57
CA PHE A 34 4.25 10.76 1.18
C PHE A 34 3.26 11.33 2.18
N PRO A 35 2.63 12.48 1.91
CA PRO A 35 1.80 13.15 2.90
C PRO A 35 0.74 12.20 3.47
N LEU A 36 0.80 12.00 4.79
CA LEU A 36 -0.15 11.21 5.59
C LEU A 36 -1.34 12.10 6.01
N ASP A 37 -1.96 12.75 5.03
CA ASP A 37 -3.19 13.50 5.20
C ASP A 37 -4.21 13.09 4.13
N GLU A 38 -5.47 13.50 4.31
CA GLU A 38 -6.57 13.14 3.40
C GLU A 38 -6.22 13.48 1.93
N HIS A 39 -5.60 14.63 1.71
CA HIS A 39 -5.26 15.11 0.39
C HIS A 39 -4.11 14.29 -0.21
N GLY A 40 -3.05 14.04 0.58
CA GLY A 40 -1.90 13.25 0.19
C GLY A 40 -2.24 11.81 -0.18
N ILE A 41 -3.10 11.16 0.60
CA ILE A 41 -3.57 9.80 0.30
C ILE A 41 -4.44 9.80 -0.97
N ARG A 42 -5.28 10.82 -1.17
CA ARG A 42 -6.22 10.88 -2.29
C ARG A 42 -5.54 11.17 -3.62
N PHE A 43 -4.51 12.00 -3.62
CA PHE A 43 -3.87 12.49 -4.84
C PHE A 43 -2.50 11.87 -5.10
N LEU A 44 -1.89 11.20 -4.11
CA LEU A 44 -0.58 10.56 -4.16
C LEU A 44 0.42 11.38 -4.97
N PRO A 45 1.14 12.34 -4.36
CA PRO A 45 2.10 13.17 -5.09
C PRO A 45 3.33 12.34 -5.47
N VAL A 46 3.17 11.51 -6.49
CA VAL A 46 4.25 10.69 -7.04
C VAL A 46 4.87 11.48 -8.17
N GLU A 47 6.06 11.99 -7.90
CA GLU A 47 6.93 12.45 -8.97
C GLU A 47 7.40 11.22 -9.75
N THR A 48 7.14 11.20 -11.06
CA THR A 48 7.74 10.23 -11.98
C THR A 48 9.21 10.57 -12.21
N ASP A 49 10.02 10.44 -11.16
CA ASP A 49 11.47 10.51 -11.26
C ASP A 49 12.01 9.10 -11.52
N GLY A 50 12.19 8.79 -12.81
CA GLY A 50 12.71 7.51 -13.28
C GLY A 50 11.63 6.49 -13.65
N ASP A 51 12.07 5.29 -14.00
CA ASP A 51 11.21 4.25 -14.58
C ASP A 51 10.52 3.35 -13.55
N VAL A 52 10.84 3.51 -12.25
CA VAL A 52 10.27 2.69 -11.18
C VAL A 52 8.79 3.09 -10.95
N PRO A 53 7.83 2.17 -10.99
CA PRO A 53 6.40 2.46 -10.79
C PRO A 53 6.06 2.64 -9.30
N VAL A 54 6.57 3.71 -8.70
CA VAL A 54 6.39 4.04 -7.28
C VAL A 54 4.92 4.23 -6.92
N ASP A 55 4.14 4.79 -7.84
CA ASP A 55 2.70 4.96 -7.72
C ASP A 55 1.98 3.62 -7.53
N CYS A 56 2.35 2.61 -8.31
CA CYS A 56 1.83 1.26 -8.19
C CYS A 56 2.20 0.65 -6.83
N VAL A 57 3.45 0.81 -6.38
CA VAL A 57 3.89 0.34 -5.05
C VAL A 57 3.05 0.99 -3.95
N MET A 58 2.82 2.31 -4.01
CA MET A 58 1.99 3.03 -3.04
C MET A 58 0.53 2.57 -3.07
N LEU A 59 -0.05 2.37 -4.26
CA LEU A 59 -1.42 1.87 -4.42
C LEU A 59 -1.57 0.45 -3.84
N LEU A 60 -0.60 -0.43 -4.03
CA LEU A 60 -0.58 -1.75 -3.40
C LEU A 60 -0.46 -1.65 -1.88
N GLY A 61 0.30 -0.68 -1.36
CA GLY A 61 0.37 -0.36 0.06
C GLY A 61 -0.99 0.04 0.63
N LEU A 62 -1.65 1.03 0.03
CA LEU A 62 -2.99 1.49 0.42
C LEU A 62 -4.00 0.34 0.36
N HIS A 63 -4.02 -0.41 -0.74
CA HIS A 63 -4.91 -1.56 -0.88
C HIS A 63 -4.69 -2.59 0.23
N SER A 64 -3.45 -2.82 0.65
CA SER A 64 -3.12 -3.77 1.71
C SER A 64 -3.61 -3.32 3.09
N ILE A 65 -3.54 -2.02 3.38
CA ILE A 65 -4.13 -1.41 4.60
C ILE A 65 -5.64 -1.59 4.58
N TRP A 66 -6.28 -1.27 3.46
CA TRP A 66 -7.72 -1.45 3.30
C TRP A 66 -8.13 -2.92 3.49
N ARG A 67 -7.42 -3.87 2.88
CA ARG A 67 -7.68 -5.31 3.04
C ARG A 67 -7.57 -5.77 4.50
N CYS A 68 -6.49 -5.39 5.19
CA CYS A 68 -6.29 -5.70 6.60
C CYS A 68 -7.48 -5.26 7.44
N ARG A 69 -7.92 -4.01 7.25
CA ARG A 69 -9.02 -3.44 8.02
C ARG A 69 -10.37 -4.10 7.68
N MET A 70 -10.61 -4.45 6.42
CA MET A 70 -11.82 -5.17 6.01
C MET A 70 -11.85 -6.60 6.57
N ALA A 71 -10.72 -7.30 6.60
CA ALA A 71 -10.62 -8.63 7.19
C ALA A 71 -10.95 -8.61 8.68
N VAL A 72 -10.44 -7.62 9.43
CA VAL A 72 -10.81 -7.39 10.84
C VAL A 72 -12.30 -7.07 10.98
N ARG A 73 -12.83 -6.16 10.15
CA ARG A 73 -14.25 -5.75 10.19
C ARG A 73 -15.21 -6.91 9.92
N HIS A 74 -14.84 -7.81 9.01
CA HIS A 74 -15.64 -8.99 8.66
C HIS A 74 -15.37 -10.19 9.57
N ALA A 75 -14.48 -10.05 10.57
CA ALA A 75 -14.04 -11.14 11.43
C ALA A 75 -13.57 -12.37 10.63
N GLU A 76 -12.79 -12.12 9.57
CA GLU A 76 -12.17 -13.18 8.78
C GLU A 76 -11.23 -14.01 9.66
N GLN A 77 -11.31 -15.34 9.55
CA GLN A 77 -10.52 -16.27 10.37
C GLN A 77 -9.00 -16.14 10.11
N ASP A 78 -8.63 -15.66 8.92
CA ASP A 78 -7.25 -15.46 8.47
C ASP A 78 -6.94 -13.97 8.26
N ALA A 79 -7.45 -13.10 9.15
CA ALA A 79 -7.09 -11.69 9.14
C ALA A 79 -5.58 -11.54 9.43
N ARG A 80 -4.85 -10.99 8.46
CA ARG A 80 -3.39 -10.78 8.50
C ARG A 80 -3.04 -9.31 8.70
N GLU A 81 -1.79 -9.03 9.05
CA GLU A 81 -1.29 -7.67 9.13
C GLU A 81 -1.20 -7.04 7.73
N ALA A 82 -1.31 -5.71 7.63
CA ALA A 82 -1.21 -5.00 6.34
C ALA A 82 0.08 -5.33 5.58
N ARG A 83 1.20 -5.55 6.29
CA ARG A 83 2.48 -5.95 5.68
C ARG A 83 2.41 -7.28 4.93
N ASP A 84 1.60 -8.22 5.39
CA ASP A 84 1.51 -9.57 4.80
C ASP A 84 0.75 -9.51 3.49
N TYR A 85 -0.36 -8.75 3.47
CA TYR A 85 -1.09 -8.45 2.25
C TYR A 85 -0.24 -7.65 1.25
N PHE A 86 0.59 -6.72 1.74
CA PHE A 86 1.49 -5.93 0.91
C PHE A 86 2.56 -6.80 0.26
N ARG A 87 3.21 -7.66 1.04
CA ARG A 87 4.21 -8.62 0.55
C ARG A 87 3.63 -9.53 -0.52
N GLU A 88 2.45 -10.10 -0.29
CA GLU A 88 1.76 -10.93 -1.28
C GLU A 88 1.47 -10.15 -2.58
N SER A 89 1.02 -8.91 -2.45
CA SER A 89 0.73 -8.04 -3.59
C SER A 89 1.98 -7.69 -4.39
N ILE A 90 3.10 -7.38 -3.73
CA ILE A 90 4.38 -7.10 -4.37
C ILE A 90 4.94 -8.34 -5.08
N ILE A 91 4.86 -9.52 -4.46
CA ILE A 91 5.27 -10.77 -5.11
C ILE A 91 4.44 -10.99 -6.38
N SER A 92 3.11 -10.88 -6.30
CA SER A 92 2.24 -11.03 -7.47
C SER A 92 2.55 -10.00 -8.56
N PHE A 93 2.83 -8.75 -8.16
CA PHE A 93 3.20 -7.67 -9.08
C PHE A 93 4.51 -7.99 -9.80
N VAL A 94 5.55 -8.37 -9.06
CA VAL A 94 6.86 -8.75 -9.61
C VAL A 94 6.75 -9.93 -10.57
N GLU A 95 6.07 -11.00 -10.18
CA GLU A 95 5.90 -12.20 -11.01
C GLU A 95 5.14 -11.90 -12.30
N THR A 96 4.20 -10.95 -12.26
CA THR A 96 3.49 -10.48 -13.47
C THR A 96 4.44 -9.84 -14.47
N TYR A 97 5.42 -9.04 -14.02
CA TYR A 97 6.41 -8.43 -14.91
C TYR A 97 7.47 -9.43 -15.39
N LYS A 98 7.87 -10.40 -14.56
CA LYS A 98 8.78 -11.47 -14.98
C LYS A 98 8.22 -12.35 -16.09
N ALA A 99 6.90 -12.54 -16.12
CA ALA A 99 6.22 -13.32 -17.14
C ALA A 99 6.11 -12.61 -18.50
N GLN A 100 6.45 -11.33 -18.59
CA GLN A 100 6.40 -10.57 -19.85
C GLN A 100 7.58 -10.92 -20.77
N GLN A 101 7.43 -10.67 -22.08
CA GLN A 101 8.49 -10.93 -23.07
C GLN A 101 9.76 -10.09 -22.83
N SER A 102 9.59 -8.89 -22.27
CA SER A 102 10.66 -7.98 -21.87
C SER A 102 10.52 -7.64 -20.39
N VAL A 103 11.48 -8.05 -19.58
CA VAL A 103 11.52 -7.73 -18.15
C VAL A 103 12.01 -6.28 -17.99
N PRO A 104 11.29 -5.42 -17.25
CA PRO A 104 11.74 -4.04 -17.05
C PRO A 104 13.03 -3.93 -16.24
N GLU A 105 13.91 -3.00 -16.59
CA GLU A 105 15.19 -2.78 -15.90
C GLU A 105 15.02 -2.31 -14.45
N TRP A 106 13.90 -1.67 -14.14
CA TRP A 106 13.57 -1.21 -12.78
C TRP A 106 13.08 -2.33 -11.86
N LEU A 107 12.75 -3.51 -12.38
CA LEU A 107 12.13 -4.59 -11.59
C LEU A 107 12.97 -4.99 -10.36
N PRO A 108 14.31 -5.13 -10.45
CA PRO A 108 15.16 -5.45 -9.30
C PRO A 108 15.11 -4.41 -8.16
N CYS A 109 14.64 -3.18 -8.43
CA CYS A 109 14.46 -2.16 -7.39
C CYS A 109 13.26 -2.44 -6.47
N ILE A 110 12.33 -3.29 -6.91
CA ILE A 110 11.11 -3.67 -6.17
C ILE A 110 11.22 -5.10 -5.62
N GLU A 111 12.16 -5.91 -6.13
CA GLU A 111 12.45 -7.23 -5.60
C GLU A 111 13.15 -7.14 -4.24
N GLY A 112 12.40 -7.44 -3.16
CA GLY A 112 12.88 -7.45 -1.78
C GLY A 112 12.07 -8.38 -0.88
#